data_AF-A0A8H3HMV5-F1
#
_entry.id   AF-A0A8H3HMV5-F1
#
_cell.length_a   1.000
_cell.length_b   1.000
_cell.length_c   1.000
_cell.angle_alpha   90.00
_cell.angle_beta   90.00
_cell.angle_gamma   90.00
#
_symmetry.space_group_name_H-M   'P 1'
#
loop_
_entity.id
_entity.type
_entity.pdbx_description
1 polymer ?
#
loop_
_entity_poly.entity_id
_entity_poly.type
_entity_poly.pdbx_seq_one_letter_code
_entity_poly.pdbx_strand_id
1 'polypeptide(L)'
;MSETLPYASGRYSATEHRYATLSTPVATRGRTVSSVSGRPGSPGPITTTGADTCEDLLFKVIASVQGMKLERESLTSNIDELHTQIERLEATVAEQRQEIEDQRAQIERLNQAQARQLDTYVICLVDGDGYIFDKKFLVNGYEGGREAAASLTKQLHQDLGNTSTSIWTCVYYNHYGLKKVLSKAHIIPETTFDEFCDGFRSASQLIQMMDVGRGKEAADEKIKEMLRVFAPQAKTVYFGGGHDSGYAGALSRYQNLGLEGKIVILKGYDEIAYDLRKLPFRVMDTRGLFMSEKVELDAQVDAQAQPSPQPMARGASGSQATMTTSYATAATLAVPLVTTQNRSPSPGHTRRASRDAGRSGQRRIDPSKVGQTRNHINQLLIHTLRFLAE
;
A
#
# COMPACT_ATOMS: atom_id res chain seq x y z
N MET A 1 -0.83 -0.78 -56.18
CA MET A 1 -2.27 -0.57 -55.90
C MET A 1 -2.40 -0.69 -54.39
N SER A 2 -1.96 0.25 -53.56
CA SER A 2 -2.16 1.71 -53.55
C SER A 2 -3.64 2.07 -53.38
N GLU A 3 -4.04 2.35 -52.13
CA GLU A 3 -5.14 3.27 -51.71
C GLU A 3 -5.13 3.32 -50.16
N THR A 4 -4.53 4.28 -49.45
CA THR A 4 -4.87 5.70 -49.17
C THR A 4 -6.27 5.98 -48.58
N LEU A 5 -6.30 6.14 -47.24
CA LEU A 5 -6.95 7.15 -46.36
C LEU A 5 -8.36 7.72 -46.71
N PRO A 6 -9.19 8.02 -45.69
CA PRO A 6 -9.12 9.37 -45.12
C PRO A 6 -9.22 9.51 -43.59
N TYR A 7 -8.66 10.65 -43.21
CA TYR A 7 -8.53 11.38 -41.96
C TYR A 7 -9.86 11.88 -41.35
N ALA A 8 -10.01 11.81 -40.02
CA ALA A 8 -10.87 12.67 -39.19
C ALA A 8 -10.48 12.49 -37.70
N SER A 9 -9.61 13.33 -37.15
CA SER A 9 -9.90 14.57 -36.38
C SER A 9 -10.68 14.39 -35.07
N GLY A 10 -9.96 14.53 -33.95
CA GLY A 10 -10.39 15.40 -32.85
C GLY A 10 -10.97 14.74 -31.60
N ARG A 11 -10.16 14.68 -30.53
CA ARG A 11 -10.48 15.17 -29.17
C ARG A 11 -9.28 14.94 -28.25
N TYR A 12 -8.39 15.93 -28.18
CA TYR A 12 -7.45 16.07 -27.08
C TYR A 12 -8.18 16.69 -25.90
N SER A 13 -8.29 15.94 -24.80
CA SER A 13 -8.76 16.45 -23.51
C SER A 13 -7.60 17.19 -22.84
N ALA A 14 -7.69 18.51 -22.79
CA ALA A 14 -6.78 19.35 -22.03
C ALA A 14 -7.16 19.29 -20.54
N THR A 15 -6.34 18.63 -19.73
CA THR A 15 -6.38 18.76 -18.26
C THR A 15 -5.55 19.98 -17.86
N GLU A 16 -6.23 21.00 -17.36
CA GLU A 16 -5.67 22.20 -16.74
C GLU A 16 -4.77 21.85 -15.55
N HIS A 17 -3.47 22.06 -15.69
CA HIS A 17 -2.57 22.13 -14.53
C HIS A 17 -2.53 23.58 -14.02
N ARG A 18 -3.18 23.77 -12.86
CA ARG A 18 -3.05 24.95 -12.00
C ARG A 18 -1.57 25.13 -11.61
N TYR A 19 -0.94 26.17 -12.14
CA TYR A 19 0.31 26.69 -11.57
C TYR A 19 -0.03 27.48 -10.31
N ALA A 20 0.39 26.95 -9.16
CA ALA A 20 0.47 27.68 -7.92
C ALA A 20 1.65 28.66 -7.99
N THR A 21 1.37 29.96 -7.94
CA THR A 21 2.36 31.02 -7.77
C THR A 21 2.98 30.91 -6.38
N LEU A 22 4.26 30.55 -6.31
CA LEU A 22 5.07 30.60 -5.10
C LEU A 22 5.52 32.06 -4.87
N SER A 23 4.98 32.64 -3.79
CA SER A 23 5.40 33.92 -3.22
C SER A 23 6.84 33.86 -2.72
N THR A 24 7.68 34.81 -3.14
CA THR A 24 8.96 35.10 -2.49
C THR A 24 8.81 36.25 -1.48
N PRO A 25 9.59 36.22 -0.37
CA PRO A 25 9.33 37.03 0.80
C PRO A 25 9.93 38.44 0.73
N VAL A 26 9.22 39.37 1.38
CA VAL A 26 9.65 40.72 1.72
C VAL A 26 10.79 40.66 2.73
N ALA A 27 11.96 41.20 2.38
CA ALA A 27 13.04 41.47 3.31
C ALA A 27 13.16 42.98 3.56
N THR A 28 12.65 43.38 4.72
CA THR A 28 12.78 44.72 5.30
C THR A 28 14.08 44.80 6.11
N ARG A 29 14.98 45.73 5.80
CA ARG A 29 15.67 46.53 6.82
C ARG A 29 16.47 47.68 6.20
N GLY A 30 16.04 48.89 6.53
CA GLY A 30 16.83 50.09 6.35
C GLY A 30 17.73 50.37 7.55
N ARG A 31 18.63 51.33 7.35
CA ARG A 31 18.83 52.56 8.15
C ARG A 31 20.31 52.87 8.31
N THR A 32 20.71 54.02 7.79
CA THR A 32 21.51 55.08 8.45
C THR A 32 21.76 56.21 7.45
N VAL A 33 21.83 57.52 7.74
CA VAL A 33 21.55 58.39 8.90
C VAL A 33 21.85 59.83 8.39
N SER A 34 21.06 60.83 8.85
CA SER A 34 21.30 62.31 8.83
C SER A 34 21.35 63.04 7.48
N SER A 35 21.00 64.33 7.34
CA SER A 35 20.66 65.37 8.32
C SER A 35 20.09 66.62 7.62
N VAL A 36 19.09 67.23 8.26
CA VAL A 36 18.94 68.67 8.55
C VAL A 36 19.44 69.70 7.52
N SER A 37 18.50 70.46 6.96
CA SER A 37 18.47 71.95 6.91
C SER A 37 17.21 72.36 6.13
N GLY A 38 16.25 73.11 6.67
CA GLY A 38 16.43 74.47 7.19
C GLY A 38 16.22 75.46 6.04
N ARG A 39 14.99 75.97 5.88
CA ARG A 39 14.74 77.19 5.11
C ARG A 39 15.40 78.37 5.84
N PRO A 40 16.12 79.23 5.11
CA PRO A 40 15.93 80.66 5.36
C PRO A 40 15.78 81.46 4.05
N GLY A 41 14.87 82.42 4.11
CA GLY A 41 14.99 83.76 3.52
C GLY A 41 15.19 83.89 2.02
N SER A 42 14.19 84.47 1.35
CA SER A 42 14.44 85.29 0.16
C SER A 42 15.47 86.38 0.46
N PRO A 43 16.44 86.62 -0.44
CA PRO A 43 16.93 87.94 -0.74
C PRO A 43 16.23 88.45 -2.02
N GLY A 44 15.87 89.72 -2.02
CA GLY A 44 15.26 90.42 -3.15
C GLY A 44 16.15 90.46 -4.41
N PRO A 45 15.63 91.03 -5.50
CA PRO A 45 16.30 91.02 -6.79
C PRO A 45 17.51 91.95 -6.73
N ILE A 46 18.71 91.38 -6.80
CA ILE A 46 19.93 92.14 -7.09
C ILE A 46 20.24 91.89 -8.56
N THR A 47 19.85 92.88 -9.35
CA THR A 47 20.39 93.15 -10.68
C THR A 47 21.91 93.31 -10.61
N THR A 48 22.65 92.40 -11.23
CA THR A 48 23.88 92.70 -11.98
C THR A 48 24.13 91.59 -13.00
N THR A 49 23.86 91.91 -14.25
CA THR A 49 24.65 91.52 -15.44
C THR A 49 25.84 90.59 -15.21
N GLY A 50 25.69 89.35 -15.65
CA GLY A 50 26.78 88.48 -16.08
C GLY A 50 26.24 87.67 -17.24
N ALA A 51 26.26 88.24 -18.45
CA ALA A 51 26.13 87.41 -19.64
C ALA A 51 27.34 86.47 -19.57
N ASP A 52 27.12 85.17 -19.32
CA ASP A 52 28.18 84.16 -19.38
C ASP A 52 29.00 84.50 -20.62
N THR A 53 30.29 84.78 -20.42
CA THR A 53 31.15 85.07 -21.57
C THR A 53 31.15 83.85 -22.47
N CYS A 54 31.41 84.02 -23.77
CA CYS A 54 31.49 82.87 -24.68
C CYS A 54 32.47 81.80 -24.18
N GLU A 55 33.48 82.19 -23.39
CA GLU A 55 34.42 81.31 -22.71
C GLU A 55 33.81 80.51 -21.55
N ASP A 56 32.95 81.10 -20.71
CA ASP A 56 32.27 80.39 -19.61
C ASP A 56 31.32 79.31 -20.13
N LEU A 57 30.59 79.61 -21.21
CA LEU A 57 29.75 78.63 -21.89
C LEU A 57 30.58 77.50 -22.50
N LEU A 58 31.73 77.83 -23.10
CA LEU A 58 32.66 76.84 -23.65
C LEU A 58 33.20 75.92 -22.54
N PHE A 59 33.56 76.47 -21.38
CA PHE A 59 34.04 75.67 -20.23
C PHE A 59 32.96 74.73 -19.68
N LYS A 60 31.71 75.20 -19.56
CA LYS A 60 30.56 74.37 -19.15
C LYS A 60 30.30 73.23 -20.14
N VAL A 61 30.37 73.51 -21.45
CA VAL A 61 30.20 72.49 -22.50
C VAL A 61 31.33 71.46 -22.44
N ILE A 62 32.59 71.88 -22.30
CA ILE A 62 33.74 70.98 -22.18
C ILE A 62 33.59 70.08 -20.95
N ALA A 63 33.24 70.65 -19.79
CA ALA A 63 33.03 69.89 -18.56
C ALA A 63 31.86 68.88 -18.70
N SER A 64 30.76 69.28 -19.34
CA SER A 64 29.62 68.39 -19.62
C SER A 64 30.00 67.25 -20.56
N VAL A 65 30.73 67.52 -21.64
CA VAL A 65 31.20 66.49 -22.59
C VAL A 65 32.17 65.51 -21.92
N GLN A 66 33.07 66.01 -21.07
CA GLN A 66 33.97 65.17 -20.28
C GLN A 66 33.18 64.30 -19.27
N GLY A 67 32.18 64.87 -18.60
CA GLY A 67 31.29 64.12 -17.70
C GLY A 67 30.54 63.00 -18.42
N MET A 68 29.91 63.30 -19.58
CA MET A 68 29.24 62.29 -20.41
C MET A 68 30.20 61.23 -20.95
N LYS A 69 31.47 61.59 -21.21
CA LYS A 69 32.49 60.63 -21.64
C LYS A 69 32.82 59.63 -20.53
N LEU A 70 33.03 60.10 -19.31
CA LEU A 70 33.28 59.24 -18.15
C LEU A 70 32.07 58.34 -17.83
N GLU A 71 30.86 58.88 -17.93
CA GLU A 71 29.63 58.12 -17.73
C GLU A 71 29.49 57.00 -18.78
N ARG A 72 29.77 57.30 -20.05
CA ARG A 72 29.78 56.30 -21.12
C ARG A 72 30.84 55.22 -20.87
N GLU A 73 32.05 55.57 -20.46
CA GLU A 73 33.10 54.59 -20.12
C GLU A 73 32.65 53.67 -18.96
N SER A 74 32.03 54.25 -17.93
CA SER A 74 31.43 53.49 -16.81
C SER A 74 30.31 52.54 -17.26
N LEU A 75 29.37 53.03 -18.08
CA LEU A 75 28.29 52.21 -18.66
C LEU A 75 28.83 51.07 -19.53
N THR A 76 29.89 51.33 -20.31
CA THR A 76 30.52 50.32 -21.17
C THR A 76 31.13 49.21 -20.31
N SER A 77 31.82 49.56 -19.22
CA SER A 77 32.37 48.58 -18.27
C SER A 77 31.27 47.74 -17.59
N ASN A 78 30.14 48.35 -17.21
CA ASN A 78 29.02 47.62 -16.61
C ASN A 78 28.38 46.64 -17.61
N ILE A 79 28.28 47.02 -18.89
CA ILE A 79 27.76 46.15 -19.95
C ILE A 79 28.66 44.92 -20.11
N ASP A 80 29.98 45.09 -20.12
CA ASP A 80 30.93 43.98 -20.24
C ASP A 80 30.88 43.02 -19.04
N GLU A 81 30.72 43.57 -17.82
CA GLU A 81 30.54 42.75 -16.62
C GLU A 81 29.23 41.95 -16.67
N LEU A 82 28.13 42.58 -17.09
CA LEU A 82 26.84 41.91 -17.26
C LEU A 82 26.89 40.83 -18.34
N HIS A 83 27.57 41.06 -19.46
CA HIS A 83 27.78 40.04 -20.49
C HIS A 83 28.53 38.82 -19.93
N THR A 84 29.58 39.05 -19.14
CA THR A 84 30.34 37.98 -18.49
C THR A 84 29.48 37.21 -17.48
N GLN A 85 28.62 37.90 -16.74
CA GLN A 85 27.67 37.26 -15.82
C GLN A 85 26.62 36.42 -16.55
N ILE A 86 26.09 36.91 -17.67
CA ILE A 86 25.13 36.19 -18.52
C ILE A 86 25.77 34.89 -19.03
N GLU A 87 26.98 34.96 -19.60
CA GLU A 87 27.67 33.78 -20.13
C GLU A 87 27.92 32.73 -19.03
N ARG A 88 28.32 33.17 -17.83
CA ARG A 88 28.49 32.29 -16.67
C ARG A 88 27.17 31.64 -16.24
N LEU A 89 26.09 32.41 -16.18
CA LEU A 89 24.76 31.91 -15.82
C LEU A 89 24.24 30.93 -16.87
N GLU A 90 24.45 31.20 -18.15
CA GLU A 90 24.09 30.30 -19.24
C GLU A 90 24.84 28.97 -19.14
N ALA A 91 26.14 29.00 -18.85
CA ALA A 91 26.93 27.80 -18.61
C ALA A 91 26.42 26.99 -17.40
N THR A 92 26.12 27.66 -16.27
CA THR A 92 25.54 26.99 -15.09
C THR A 92 24.16 26.39 -15.37
N VAL A 93 23.31 27.10 -16.13
CA VAL A 93 21.98 26.58 -16.51
C VAL A 93 22.11 25.38 -17.43
N ALA A 94 23.07 25.37 -18.36
CA ALA A 94 23.33 24.24 -19.23
C ALA A 94 23.79 23.01 -18.43
N GLU A 95 24.72 23.19 -17.48
CA GLU A 95 25.19 22.13 -16.59
C GLU A 95 24.05 21.54 -15.74
N GLN A 96 23.24 22.39 -15.10
CA GLN A 96 22.10 21.95 -14.30
C GLN A 96 21.04 21.22 -15.12
N ARG A 97 20.79 21.67 -16.36
CA ARG A 97 19.88 20.97 -17.28
C ARG A 97 20.39 19.58 -17.63
N GLN A 98 21.68 19.45 -17.88
CA GLN A 98 22.30 18.16 -18.15
C GLN A 98 22.20 17.23 -16.93
N GLU A 99 22.49 17.73 -15.73
CA GLU A 99 22.38 16.94 -14.49
C GLU A 99 20.94 16.48 -14.24
N ILE A 100 19.95 17.36 -14.46
CA ILE A 100 18.52 16.99 -14.33
C ILE A 100 18.15 15.90 -15.34
N GLU A 101 18.63 15.97 -16.58
CA GLU A 101 18.36 14.96 -17.60
C GLU A 101 18.99 13.62 -17.24
N ASP A 102 20.25 13.63 -16.78
CA ASP A 102 20.95 12.42 -16.34
C ASP A 102 20.25 11.79 -15.12
N GLN A 103 19.83 12.60 -14.14
CA GLN A 103 19.06 12.14 -12.99
C GLN A 103 17.70 11.55 -13.39
N ARG A 104 16.99 12.18 -14.34
CA ARG A 104 15.71 11.66 -14.87
C ARG A 104 15.91 10.32 -15.58
N ALA A 105 16.94 10.21 -16.42
CA ALA A 105 17.27 8.96 -17.08
C ALA A 105 17.61 7.85 -16.08
N GLN A 106 18.33 8.18 -15.00
CA GLN A 106 18.65 7.23 -13.94
C GLN A 106 17.42 6.79 -13.15
N ILE A 107 16.53 7.72 -12.77
CA ILE A 107 15.26 7.40 -12.10
C ILE A 107 14.42 6.47 -12.98
N GLU A 108 14.34 6.75 -14.28
CA GLU A 108 13.59 5.92 -15.22
C GLU A 108 14.17 4.51 -15.32
N ARG A 109 15.50 4.37 -15.40
CA ARG A 109 16.16 3.04 -15.38
C ARG A 109 15.88 2.27 -14.10
N LEU A 110 15.95 2.93 -12.94
CA LEU A 110 15.67 2.31 -11.64
C LEU A 110 14.20 1.90 -11.53
N ASN A 111 13.26 2.74 -11.99
CA ASN A 111 11.85 2.41 -12.03
C ASN A 111 11.56 1.20 -12.93
N GLN A 112 12.19 1.13 -14.11
CA GLN A 112 12.06 -0.02 -15.00
C GLN A 112 12.63 -1.30 -14.39
N ALA A 113 13.80 -1.22 -13.73
CA ALA A 113 14.38 -2.36 -13.03
C ALA A 113 13.48 -2.84 -11.87
N GLN A 114 12.93 -1.91 -11.10
CA GLN A 114 12.01 -2.22 -10.01
C GLN A 114 10.68 -2.80 -10.53
N ALA A 115 10.12 -2.26 -11.61
CA ALA A 115 8.91 -2.78 -12.24
C ALA A 115 9.10 -4.23 -12.69
N ARG A 116 10.25 -4.54 -13.32
CA ARG A 116 10.60 -5.92 -13.70
C ARG A 116 10.70 -6.86 -12.50
N GLN A 117 11.18 -6.39 -11.35
CA GLN A 117 11.23 -7.20 -10.12
C GLN A 117 9.84 -7.43 -9.51
N LEU A 118 8.98 -6.41 -9.47
CA LEU A 118 7.62 -6.52 -8.94
C LEU A 118 6.69 -7.37 -9.84
N ASP A 119 7.04 -7.52 -11.11
CA ASP A 119 6.30 -8.36 -12.07
C ASP A 119 6.61 -9.86 -11.96
N THR A 120 7.45 -10.28 -11.01
CA THR A 120 8.02 -11.64 -11.02
C THR A 120 7.04 -12.72 -10.55
N TYR A 121 6.10 -12.40 -9.64
CA TYR A 121 5.19 -13.42 -9.11
C TYR A 121 3.82 -12.89 -8.70
N VAL A 122 2.87 -13.81 -8.76
CA VAL A 122 1.51 -13.66 -8.28
C VAL A 122 1.31 -14.60 -7.10
N ILE A 123 0.54 -14.17 -6.11
CA ILE A 123 0.17 -15.02 -4.98
C ILE A 123 -1.35 -15.19 -4.92
N CYS A 124 -1.80 -16.40 -4.62
CA CYS A 124 -3.19 -16.74 -4.39
C CYS A 124 -3.33 -17.21 -2.93
N LEU A 125 -4.07 -16.46 -2.12
CA LEU A 125 -4.33 -16.75 -0.71
C LEU A 125 -5.80 -17.15 -0.58
N VAL A 126 -6.06 -18.39 -0.16
CA VAL A 126 -7.42 -18.93 -0.06
C VAL A 126 -7.71 -19.33 1.38
N ASP A 127 -8.85 -18.90 1.89
CA ASP A 127 -9.46 -19.37 3.12
C ASP A 127 -10.27 -20.63 2.81
N GLY A 128 -9.65 -21.79 3.01
CA GLY A 128 -10.21 -23.08 2.65
C GLY A 128 -11.36 -23.54 3.54
N ASP A 129 -11.56 -22.93 4.72
CA ASP A 129 -12.73 -23.23 5.56
C ASP A 129 -14.01 -22.58 4.98
N GLY A 130 -13.86 -21.46 4.25
CA GLY A 130 -14.97 -20.80 3.56
C GLY A 130 -15.02 -21.02 2.04
N TYR A 131 -13.94 -21.50 1.42
CA TYR A 131 -13.84 -21.79 -0.02
C TYR A 131 -13.71 -23.30 -0.23
N ILE A 132 -14.79 -24.01 0.06
CA ILE A 132 -14.86 -25.47 -0.09
C ILE A 132 -14.96 -25.82 -1.57
N PHE A 133 -14.07 -26.67 -2.05
CA PHE A 133 -14.05 -27.12 -3.45
C PHE A 133 -15.35 -27.85 -3.83
N ASP A 134 -15.75 -27.71 -5.09
CA ASP A 134 -16.96 -28.35 -5.61
C ASP A 134 -16.93 -29.87 -5.39
N LYS A 135 -18.11 -30.44 -5.09
CA LYS A 135 -18.28 -31.87 -4.80
C LYS A 135 -17.68 -32.75 -5.90
N LYS A 136 -17.75 -32.34 -7.17
CA LYS A 136 -17.19 -33.10 -8.30
C LYS A 136 -15.68 -33.35 -8.19
N PHE A 137 -14.95 -32.46 -7.54
CA PHE A 137 -13.53 -32.65 -7.26
C PHE A 137 -13.33 -33.45 -5.98
N LEU A 138 -14.06 -33.13 -4.92
CA LEU A 138 -13.93 -33.77 -3.62
C LEU A 138 -14.14 -35.29 -3.70
N VAL A 139 -15.18 -35.75 -4.41
CA VAL A 139 -15.50 -37.19 -4.50
C VAL A 139 -14.43 -38.02 -5.22
N ASN A 140 -13.59 -37.38 -6.03
CA ASN A 140 -12.53 -38.02 -6.80
C ASN A 140 -11.19 -38.07 -6.05
N GLY A 141 -11.17 -37.76 -4.75
CA GLY A 141 -9.98 -37.88 -3.88
C GLY A 141 -8.74 -37.26 -4.52
N TYR A 142 -7.66 -38.04 -4.63
CA TYR A 142 -6.38 -37.60 -5.17
C TYR A 142 -6.47 -36.99 -6.58
N GLU A 143 -7.12 -37.65 -7.54
CA GLU A 143 -7.22 -37.10 -8.90
C GLU A 143 -8.09 -35.84 -8.94
N GLY A 144 -9.14 -35.79 -8.12
CA GLY A 144 -9.97 -34.60 -7.96
C GLY A 144 -9.20 -33.41 -7.39
N GLY A 145 -8.30 -33.65 -6.44
CA GLY A 145 -7.39 -32.63 -5.92
C GLY A 145 -6.48 -32.06 -7.00
N ARG A 146 -5.91 -32.92 -7.83
CA ARG A 146 -5.07 -32.50 -8.97
C ARG A 146 -5.85 -31.68 -9.99
N GLU A 147 -7.06 -32.11 -10.32
CA GLU A 147 -7.93 -31.43 -11.27
C GLU A 147 -8.38 -30.05 -10.75
N ALA A 148 -8.76 -29.96 -9.47
CA ALA A 148 -9.13 -28.70 -8.84
C ALA A 148 -7.96 -27.69 -8.83
N ALA A 149 -6.75 -28.15 -8.49
CA ALA A 149 -5.54 -27.32 -8.54
C ALA A 149 -5.24 -26.82 -9.96
N ALA A 150 -5.29 -27.72 -10.95
CA ALA A 150 -5.08 -27.36 -12.35
C ALA A 150 -6.15 -26.37 -12.86
N SER A 151 -7.41 -26.56 -12.45
CA SER A 151 -8.52 -25.66 -12.78
C SER A 151 -8.31 -24.27 -12.18
N LEU A 152 -7.94 -24.18 -10.89
CA LEU A 152 -7.63 -22.92 -10.24
C LEU A 152 -6.48 -22.20 -10.97
N THR A 153 -5.34 -22.87 -11.17
CA THR A 153 -4.19 -22.27 -11.86
C THR A 153 -4.57 -21.78 -13.26
N LYS A 154 -5.32 -22.58 -14.02
CA LYS A 154 -5.80 -22.21 -15.36
C LYS A 154 -6.65 -20.94 -15.33
N GLN A 155 -7.62 -20.86 -14.42
CA GLN A 155 -8.49 -19.69 -14.30
C GLN A 155 -7.71 -18.42 -13.91
N LEU A 156 -6.74 -18.54 -13.00
CA LEU A 156 -5.86 -17.43 -12.64
C LEU A 156 -4.99 -16.96 -13.82
N HIS A 157 -4.40 -17.87 -14.59
CA HIS A 157 -3.63 -17.50 -15.80
C HIS A 157 -4.50 -16.84 -16.88
N GLN A 158 -5.73 -17.31 -17.06
CA GLN A 158 -6.69 -16.69 -17.99
C GLN A 158 -7.00 -15.25 -17.60
N ASP A 159 -7.19 -15.01 -16.31
CA ASP A 159 -7.47 -13.68 -15.78
C ASP A 159 -6.25 -12.75 -15.85
N LEU A 160 -5.03 -13.27 -15.64
CA LEU A 160 -3.78 -12.53 -15.85
C LEU A 160 -3.50 -12.20 -17.32
N GLY A 161 -4.13 -12.92 -18.27
CA GLY A 161 -3.80 -12.85 -19.69
C GLY A 161 -2.40 -13.36 -20.02
N ASN A 162 -1.77 -14.10 -19.11
CA ASN A 162 -0.42 -14.65 -19.28
C ASN A 162 -0.26 -15.99 -18.53
N THR A 163 0.19 -17.01 -19.24
CA THR A 163 0.45 -18.36 -18.70
C THR A 163 1.89 -18.55 -18.17
N SER A 164 2.81 -17.63 -18.44
CA SER A 164 4.21 -17.76 -18.02
C SER A 164 4.46 -17.24 -16.59
N THR A 165 3.49 -16.56 -15.99
CA THR A 165 3.61 -15.98 -14.65
C THR A 165 3.58 -17.09 -13.60
N SER A 166 4.58 -17.11 -12.72
CA SER A 166 4.60 -18.00 -11.56
C SER A 166 3.50 -17.62 -10.57
N ILE A 167 2.64 -18.57 -10.22
CA ILE A 167 1.55 -18.39 -9.24
C ILE A 167 1.85 -19.24 -8.01
N TRP A 168 2.11 -18.57 -6.89
CA TRP A 168 2.22 -19.23 -5.59
C TRP A 168 0.85 -19.30 -4.93
N THR A 169 0.28 -20.50 -4.77
CA THR A 169 -1.03 -20.70 -4.17
C THR A 169 -0.91 -21.28 -2.77
N CYS A 170 -1.52 -20.62 -1.80
CA CYS A 170 -1.61 -21.06 -0.41
C CYS A 170 -3.07 -21.14 0.02
N VAL A 171 -3.52 -22.34 0.39
CA VAL A 171 -4.84 -22.59 0.96
C VAL A 171 -4.67 -22.84 2.46
N TYR A 172 -5.28 -22.00 3.30
CA TYR A 172 -5.24 -22.10 4.76
C TYR A 172 -6.58 -22.61 5.27
N TYR A 173 -6.56 -23.65 6.09
CA TYR A 173 -7.79 -24.29 6.57
C TYR A 173 -7.51 -25.12 7.83
N ASN A 174 -8.53 -25.36 8.62
CA ASN A 174 -8.45 -26.31 9.73
C ASN A 174 -8.68 -27.72 9.20
N HIS A 175 -7.59 -28.45 8.92
CA HIS A 175 -7.67 -29.76 8.27
C HIS A 175 -8.54 -30.76 9.02
N TYR A 176 -8.38 -30.83 10.35
CA TYR A 176 -9.20 -31.71 11.19
C TYR A 176 -10.68 -31.30 11.22
N GLY A 177 -10.95 -30.00 11.36
CA GLY A 177 -12.31 -29.47 11.42
C GLY A 177 -13.06 -29.68 10.11
N LEU A 178 -12.46 -29.27 8.99
CA LEU A 178 -13.08 -29.33 7.67
C LEU A 178 -13.39 -30.78 7.27
N LYS A 179 -12.45 -31.71 7.45
CA LYS A 179 -12.70 -33.11 7.09
C LYS A 179 -13.82 -33.77 7.91
N LYS A 180 -13.94 -33.41 9.19
CA LYS A 180 -15.05 -33.86 10.05
C LYS A 180 -16.39 -33.30 9.57
N VAL A 181 -16.42 -32.03 9.17
CA VAL A 181 -17.62 -31.37 8.63
C VAL A 181 -18.07 -32.06 7.33
N LEU A 182 -17.15 -32.26 6.38
CA LEU A 182 -17.47 -32.90 5.09
C LEU A 182 -17.97 -34.34 5.25
N SER A 183 -17.39 -35.09 6.19
CA SER A 183 -17.82 -36.45 6.52
C SER A 183 -19.19 -36.49 7.17
N LYS A 184 -19.45 -35.62 8.16
CA LYS A 184 -20.76 -35.52 8.82
C LYS A 184 -21.87 -35.06 7.88
N ALA A 185 -21.56 -34.20 6.92
CA ALA A 185 -22.49 -33.76 5.89
C ALA A 185 -22.68 -34.79 4.76
N HIS A 186 -22.12 -35.99 4.89
CA HIS A 186 -22.18 -37.07 3.89
C HIS A 186 -21.70 -36.65 2.49
N ILE A 187 -20.76 -35.70 2.41
CA ILE A 187 -20.16 -35.26 1.14
C ILE A 187 -19.07 -36.24 0.72
N ILE A 188 -18.10 -36.47 1.60
CA ILE A 188 -17.00 -37.42 1.38
C ILE A 188 -16.49 -38.01 2.72
N PRO A 189 -15.94 -39.23 2.73
CA PRO A 189 -15.22 -39.77 3.87
C PRO A 189 -13.98 -38.93 4.23
N GLU A 190 -13.55 -38.99 5.50
CA GLU A 190 -12.36 -38.26 5.97
C GLU A 190 -11.09 -38.68 5.21
N THR A 191 -10.95 -39.95 4.85
CA THR A 191 -9.80 -40.47 4.09
C THR A 191 -9.75 -39.90 2.68
N THR A 192 -10.89 -39.74 2.02
CA THR A 192 -10.99 -39.17 0.68
C THR A 192 -10.60 -37.68 0.68
N PHE A 193 -10.88 -36.96 1.77
CA PHE A 193 -10.42 -35.60 1.92
C PHE A 193 -8.89 -35.52 2.08
N ASP A 194 -8.31 -36.44 2.87
CA ASP A 194 -6.85 -36.53 3.01
C ASP A 194 -6.19 -36.79 1.62
N GLU A 195 -6.75 -37.71 0.82
CA GLU A 195 -6.33 -37.96 -0.57
C GLU A 195 -6.48 -36.74 -1.47
N PHE A 196 -7.61 -36.03 -1.39
CA PHE A 196 -7.82 -34.78 -2.14
C PHE A 196 -6.74 -33.74 -1.85
N CYS A 197 -6.39 -33.55 -0.57
CA CYS A 197 -5.33 -32.62 -0.19
C CYS A 197 -3.96 -33.04 -0.74
N ASP A 198 -3.65 -34.34 -0.75
CA ASP A 198 -2.42 -34.86 -1.36
C ASP A 198 -2.39 -34.62 -2.88
N GLY A 199 -3.52 -34.86 -3.55
CA GLY A 199 -3.71 -34.58 -4.96
C GLY A 199 -3.46 -33.11 -5.29
N PHE A 200 -4.10 -32.21 -4.54
CA PHE A 200 -3.98 -30.77 -4.74
C PHE A 200 -2.54 -30.27 -4.59
N ARG A 201 -1.83 -30.74 -3.55
CA ARG A 201 -0.40 -30.41 -3.35
C ARG A 201 0.49 -30.94 -4.48
N SER A 202 0.18 -32.11 -5.04
CA SER A 202 1.01 -32.75 -6.06
C SER A 202 0.98 -32.04 -7.42
N ALA A 203 -0.02 -31.18 -7.68
CA ALA A 203 -0.21 -30.54 -8.97
C ALA A 203 0.89 -29.53 -9.33
N SER A 204 1.54 -28.91 -8.34
CA SER A 204 2.65 -27.97 -8.56
C SER A 204 3.44 -27.73 -7.27
N GLN A 205 4.76 -27.51 -7.41
CA GLN A 205 5.63 -27.15 -6.28
C GLN A 205 5.28 -25.78 -5.65
N LEU A 206 4.55 -24.94 -6.38
CA LEU A 206 4.08 -23.63 -5.92
C LEU A 206 2.70 -23.69 -5.25
N ILE A 207 2.16 -24.89 -4.98
CA ILE A 207 0.88 -25.07 -4.32
C ILE A 207 1.11 -25.60 -2.90
N GLN A 208 0.46 -24.95 -1.93
CA GLN A 208 0.53 -25.31 -0.52
C GLN A 208 -0.87 -25.41 0.06
N MET A 209 -1.15 -26.53 0.71
CA MET A 209 -2.32 -26.73 1.55
C MET A 209 -1.85 -26.76 3.01
N MET A 210 -2.19 -25.72 3.76
CA MET A 210 -1.61 -25.40 5.07
C MET A 210 -2.65 -25.60 6.19
N ASP A 211 -2.44 -26.62 7.03
CA ASP A 211 -3.22 -26.79 8.25
C ASP A 211 -2.89 -25.69 9.25
N VAL A 212 -3.92 -24.96 9.70
CA VAL A 212 -3.79 -23.91 10.70
C VAL A 212 -4.05 -24.40 12.13
N GLY A 213 -4.42 -25.66 12.28
CA GLY A 213 -4.71 -26.29 13.56
C GLY A 213 -6.08 -25.91 14.10
N ARG A 214 -6.25 -26.05 15.42
CA ARG A 214 -7.57 -26.01 16.10
C ARG A 214 -8.00 -24.62 16.56
N GLY A 215 -7.19 -23.59 16.31
CA GLY A 215 -7.51 -22.22 16.71
C GLY A 215 -8.71 -21.69 15.93
N LYS A 216 -9.66 -21.10 16.63
CA LYS A 216 -10.72 -20.32 15.98
C LYS A 216 -10.08 -19.13 15.26
N GLU A 217 -10.51 -18.83 14.03
CA GLU A 217 -9.99 -17.71 13.21
C GLU A 217 -8.49 -17.80 12.86
N ALA A 218 -7.85 -18.97 13.08
CA ALA A 218 -6.42 -19.14 12.80
C ALA A 218 -6.09 -19.06 11.30
N ALA A 219 -7.02 -19.43 10.41
CA ALA A 219 -6.88 -19.23 8.96
C ALA A 219 -6.86 -17.74 8.64
N ASP A 220 -7.84 -17.00 9.15
CA ASP A 220 -8.01 -15.57 8.95
C ASP A 220 -6.80 -14.77 9.41
N GLU A 221 -6.30 -15.05 10.62
CA GLU A 221 -5.12 -14.38 11.16
C GLU A 221 -3.89 -14.60 10.27
N LYS A 222 -3.65 -15.84 9.82
CA LYS A 222 -2.55 -16.14 8.90
C LYS A 222 -2.73 -15.43 7.57
N ILE A 223 -3.92 -15.44 6.99
CA ILE A 223 -4.18 -14.79 5.70
C ILE A 223 -4.02 -13.26 5.81
N LYS A 224 -4.49 -12.64 6.90
CA LYS A 224 -4.32 -11.21 7.18
C LYS A 224 -2.83 -10.84 7.24
N GLU A 225 -2.00 -11.66 7.88
CA GLU A 225 -0.55 -11.45 7.90
C GLU A 225 0.12 -11.70 6.55
N MET A 226 -0.29 -12.73 5.82
CA MET A 226 0.23 -13.01 4.46
C MET A 226 -0.11 -11.86 3.50
N LEU A 227 -1.33 -11.31 3.57
CA LEU A 227 -1.69 -10.10 2.83
C LEU A 227 -0.74 -8.95 3.15
N ARG A 228 -0.42 -8.75 4.43
CA ARG A 228 0.48 -7.65 4.87
C ARG A 228 1.87 -7.79 4.29
N VAL A 229 2.38 -9.02 4.19
CA VAL A 229 3.72 -9.31 3.67
C VAL A 229 3.77 -9.22 2.15
N PHE A 230 2.80 -9.81 1.45
CA PHE A 230 2.89 -10.03 0.01
C PHE A 230 2.18 -8.98 -0.85
N ALA A 231 1.10 -8.35 -0.38
CA ALA A 231 0.34 -7.40 -1.21
C ALA A 231 1.17 -6.21 -1.75
N PRO A 232 2.14 -5.64 -1.00
CA PRO A 232 2.97 -4.57 -1.55
C PRO A 232 3.92 -5.03 -2.67
N GLN A 233 4.41 -6.28 -2.56
CA GLN A 233 5.52 -6.81 -3.37
C GLN A 233 5.04 -7.63 -4.58
N ALA A 234 3.88 -8.27 -4.47
CA ALA A 234 3.33 -9.07 -5.56
C ALA A 234 2.84 -8.17 -6.70
N LYS A 235 2.84 -8.75 -7.91
CA LYS A 235 2.17 -8.17 -9.08
C LYS A 235 0.66 -8.11 -8.85
N THR A 236 0.09 -9.25 -8.43
CA THR A 236 -1.33 -9.41 -8.13
C THR A 236 -1.48 -10.39 -6.97
N VAL A 237 -2.46 -10.12 -6.11
CA VAL A 237 -2.92 -11.02 -5.05
C VAL A 237 -4.32 -11.47 -5.38
N TYR A 238 -4.50 -12.77 -5.60
CA TYR A 238 -5.82 -13.38 -5.61
C TYR A 238 -6.21 -13.76 -4.19
N PHE A 239 -7.37 -13.31 -3.76
CA PHE A 239 -7.84 -13.43 -2.38
C PHE A 239 -9.15 -14.20 -2.33
N GLY A 240 -9.09 -15.45 -1.89
CA GLY A 240 -10.23 -16.32 -1.64
C GLY A 240 -10.70 -16.25 -0.19
N GLY A 241 -11.11 -15.06 0.27
CA GLY A 241 -11.73 -14.85 1.60
C GLY A 241 -12.97 -13.96 1.51
N GLY A 242 -13.58 -13.89 0.33
CA GLY A 242 -14.76 -13.08 0.03
C GLY A 242 -16.04 -13.47 0.76
N HIS A 243 -16.05 -14.59 1.49
CA HIS A 243 -17.22 -15.09 2.20
C HIS A 243 -17.40 -14.47 3.60
N ASP A 244 -16.35 -13.85 4.17
CA ASP A 244 -16.34 -13.35 5.54
C ASP A 244 -16.10 -11.82 5.61
N SER A 245 -17.02 -11.12 6.27
CA SER A 245 -16.89 -9.68 6.56
C SER A 245 -15.71 -9.38 7.50
N GLY A 246 -15.19 -10.36 8.25
CA GLY A 246 -14.03 -10.22 9.13
C GLY A 246 -12.74 -9.76 8.41
N TYR A 247 -12.67 -9.91 7.08
CA TYR A 247 -11.56 -9.40 6.28
C TYR A 247 -11.69 -7.93 5.87
N ALA A 248 -12.87 -7.30 5.99
CA ALA A 248 -13.11 -5.95 5.47
C ALA A 248 -12.18 -4.89 6.07
N GLY A 249 -11.91 -4.96 7.38
CA GLY A 249 -10.98 -4.05 8.04
C GLY A 249 -9.54 -4.19 7.52
N ALA A 250 -9.09 -5.44 7.27
CA ALA A 250 -7.77 -5.71 6.72
C ALA A 250 -7.66 -5.26 5.27
N LEU A 251 -8.71 -5.46 4.46
CA LEU A 251 -8.73 -5.08 3.06
C LEU A 251 -8.85 -3.56 2.86
N SER A 252 -9.62 -2.85 3.68
CA SER A 252 -9.74 -1.38 3.63
C SER A 252 -8.38 -0.68 3.76
N ARG A 253 -7.43 -1.27 4.51
CA ARG A 253 -6.06 -0.76 4.58
C ARG A 253 -5.39 -0.67 3.21
N TYR A 254 -5.58 -1.66 2.32
CA TYR A 254 -4.93 -1.68 1.02
C TYR A 254 -5.55 -0.69 0.04
N GLN A 255 -6.84 -0.43 0.17
CA GLN A 255 -7.49 0.69 -0.53
C GLN A 255 -6.84 2.03 -0.12
N ASN A 256 -6.64 2.26 1.18
CA ASN A 256 -5.99 3.50 1.66
C ASN A 256 -4.53 3.64 1.21
N LEU A 257 -3.88 2.53 0.84
CA LEU A 257 -2.52 2.51 0.31
C LEU A 257 -2.46 2.61 -1.22
N GLY A 258 -3.59 2.71 -1.93
CA GLY A 258 -3.64 2.73 -3.40
C GLY A 258 -3.29 1.37 -4.03
N LEU A 259 -3.51 0.27 -3.31
CA LEU A 259 -3.20 -1.10 -3.74
C LEU A 259 -4.44 -1.88 -4.18
N GLU A 260 -5.60 -1.24 -4.33
CA GLU A 260 -6.85 -1.87 -4.75
C GLU A 260 -6.75 -2.56 -6.12
N GLY A 261 -5.96 -1.99 -7.05
CA GLY A 261 -5.72 -2.60 -8.36
C GLY A 261 -4.89 -3.88 -8.32
N LYS A 262 -4.18 -4.14 -7.21
CA LYS A 262 -3.37 -5.36 -7.04
C LYS A 262 -4.14 -6.53 -6.45
N ILE A 263 -5.24 -6.28 -5.75
CA ILE A 263 -5.97 -7.33 -5.03
C ILE A 263 -7.24 -7.68 -5.80
N VAL A 264 -7.40 -8.97 -6.10
CA VAL A 264 -8.56 -9.52 -6.79
C VAL A 264 -9.26 -10.49 -5.85
N ILE A 265 -10.52 -10.22 -5.52
CA ILE A 265 -11.33 -11.11 -4.68
C ILE A 265 -11.86 -12.25 -5.55
N LEU A 266 -11.54 -13.48 -5.19
CA LEU A 266 -12.12 -14.66 -5.82
C LEU A 266 -13.55 -14.86 -5.32
N LYS A 267 -14.49 -15.18 -6.19
CA LYS A 267 -15.85 -15.53 -5.80
C LYS A 267 -15.90 -16.99 -5.33
N GLY A 268 -16.20 -17.23 -4.06
CA GLY A 268 -16.34 -18.58 -3.48
C GLY A 268 -17.77 -19.08 -3.49
N TYR A 269 -18.69 -18.26 -2.99
CA TYR A 269 -20.15 -18.47 -3.05
C TYR A 269 -20.80 -17.52 -4.05
N ASP A 270 -22.11 -17.68 -4.29
CA ASP A 270 -22.86 -16.81 -5.20
C ASP A 270 -22.84 -15.33 -4.77
N GLU A 271 -22.64 -15.05 -3.48
CA GLU A 271 -22.46 -13.71 -2.95
C GLU A 271 -21.14 -13.53 -2.19
N ILE A 272 -20.54 -12.36 -2.36
CA ILE A 272 -19.46 -11.84 -1.52
C ILE A 272 -20.05 -11.19 -0.27
N ALA A 273 -19.40 -11.29 0.89
CA ALA A 273 -19.84 -10.70 2.15
C ALA A 273 -20.15 -9.19 2.01
N TYR A 274 -21.20 -8.73 2.68
CA TYR A 274 -21.77 -7.39 2.51
C TYR A 274 -20.75 -6.25 2.64
N ASP A 275 -19.86 -6.33 3.65
CA ASP A 275 -18.88 -5.26 3.88
C ASP A 275 -17.73 -5.26 2.87
N LEU A 276 -17.41 -6.43 2.30
CA LEU A 276 -16.42 -6.55 1.24
C LEU A 276 -16.93 -5.96 -0.08
N ARG A 277 -18.23 -6.07 -0.38
CA ARG A 277 -18.86 -5.48 -1.57
C ARG A 277 -18.77 -3.94 -1.62
N LYS A 278 -18.57 -3.29 -0.47
CA LYS A 278 -18.43 -1.83 -0.37
C LYS A 278 -17.03 -1.36 -0.75
N LEU A 279 -16.05 -2.28 -0.81
CA LEU A 279 -14.67 -1.95 -1.10
C LEU A 279 -14.43 -2.03 -2.62
N PRO A 280 -13.56 -1.16 -3.19
CA PRO A 280 -13.38 -1.04 -4.65
C PRO A 280 -12.44 -2.11 -5.22
N PHE A 281 -12.50 -3.35 -4.74
CA PHE A 281 -11.68 -4.45 -5.26
C PHE A 281 -12.37 -5.12 -6.44
N ARG A 282 -11.57 -5.52 -7.43
CA ARG A 282 -12.08 -6.33 -8.54
C ARG A 282 -12.46 -7.71 -8.03
N VAL A 283 -13.62 -8.21 -8.45
CA VAL A 283 -14.08 -9.57 -8.14
C VAL A 283 -13.92 -10.45 -9.39
N MET A 284 -13.35 -11.64 -9.21
CA MET A 284 -13.18 -12.65 -10.25
C MET A 284 -14.05 -13.86 -9.92
N ASP A 285 -14.90 -14.25 -10.87
CA ASP A 285 -15.71 -15.46 -10.76
C ASP A 285 -14.83 -16.71 -10.96
N THR A 286 -14.99 -17.71 -10.09
CA THR A 286 -14.23 -18.98 -10.15
C THR A 286 -15.05 -20.18 -10.64
N ARG A 287 -16.21 -19.90 -11.26
CA ARG A 287 -17.05 -20.82 -12.07
C ARG A 287 -16.87 -22.31 -11.78
N GLY A 288 -17.60 -22.79 -10.78
CA GLY A 288 -17.70 -24.21 -10.45
C GLY A 288 -16.40 -24.81 -9.93
N LEU A 289 -15.46 -23.99 -9.42
CA LEU A 289 -14.32 -24.45 -8.65
C LEU A 289 -14.69 -24.74 -7.19
N PHE A 290 -15.51 -23.87 -6.61
CA PHE A 290 -16.01 -23.96 -5.24
C PHE A 290 -17.51 -24.23 -5.21
N MET A 291 -17.99 -24.74 -4.07
CA MET A 291 -19.42 -24.89 -3.82
C MET A 291 -20.09 -23.50 -3.73
N SER A 292 -21.18 -23.30 -4.49
CA SER A 292 -21.96 -22.04 -4.47
C SER A 292 -22.76 -21.82 -3.19
N GLU A 293 -23.02 -22.88 -2.42
CA GLU A 293 -23.80 -22.86 -1.18
C GLU A 293 -22.98 -23.40 0.00
N LYS A 294 -23.27 -22.89 1.19
CA LYS A 294 -22.63 -23.36 2.44
C LYS A 294 -23.06 -24.78 2.75
N VAL A 295 -22.14 -25.55 3.35
CA VAL A 295 -22.46 -26.89 3.84
C VAL A 295 -23.37 -26.77 5.06
N GLU A 296 -24.64 -27.11 4.89
CA GLU A 296 -25.58 -27.26 5.99
C GLU A 296 -25.40 -28.65 6.63
N LEU A 297 -25.16 -28.70 7.94
CA LEU A 297 -25.32 -29.95 8.68
C LEU A 297 -26.80 -30.05 9.03
N ASP A 298 -27.54 -30.93 8.36
CA ASP A 298 -28.97 -31.10 8.60
C ASP A 298 -29.27 -31.27 10.10
N ALA A 299 -30.13 -30.37 10.59
CA ALA A 299 -30.90 -30.55 11.80
C ALA A 299 -31.99 -31.60 11.55
N GLN A 300 -31.62 -32.86 11.38
CA GLN A 300 -32.59 -33.96 11.49
C GLN A 300 -32.86 -34.22 12.99
N VAL A 301 -33.79 -33.44 13.55
CA VAL A 301 -34.51 -33.84 14.76
C VAL A 301 -35.64 -34.75 14.31
N ASP A 302 -35.57 -36.01 14.76
CA ASP A 302 -36.54 -37.10 14.67
C ASP A 302 -37.94 -36.76 14.14
N ALA A 303 -38.21 -37.15 12.90
CA ALA A 303 -39.57 -37.37 12.40
C ALA A 303 -40.01 -38.83 12.63
N GLN A 304 -39.97 -39.30 13.88
CA GLN A 304 -40.65 -40.52 14.33
C GLN A 304 -41.24 -40.30 15.72
N ALA A 305 -42.31 -39.50 15.80
CA ALA A 305 -43.24 -39.52 16.91
C ALA A 305 -44.67 -39.55 16.36
N GLN A 306 -45.32 -40.71 16.45
CA GLN A 306 -46.76 -40.83 16.26
C GLN A 306 -47.50 -40.04 17.36
N PRO A 307 -48.65 -39.40 17.06
CA PRO A 307 -49.37 -38.61 18.05
C PRO A 307 -50.32 -39.47 18.89
N SER A 308 -50.18 -39.38 20.21
CA SER A 308 -51.23 -39.74 21.18
C SER A 308 -51.85 -38.45 21.73
N PRO A 309 -53.18 -38.37 21.94
CA PRO A 309 -53.85 -37.11 22.22
C PRO A 309 -53.66 -36.60 23.66
N GLN A 310 -53.61 -35.27 23.76
CA GLN A 310 -53.32 -34.43 24.94
C GLN A 310 -54.37 -34.52 26.07
N PRO A 311 -54.12 -33.85 27.22
CA PRO A 311 -54.72 -32.51 27.34
C PRO A 311 -53.86 -31.41 28.03
N MET A 312 -53.90 -30.23 27.38
CA MET A 312 -53.93 -28.84 27.86
C MET A 312 -53.26 -28.39 29.17
N ALA A 313 -52.33 -27.43 29.04
CA ALA A 313 -52.26 -26.25 29.91
C ALA A 313 -51.61 -25.05 29.19
N ARG A 314 -52.14 -23.84 29.47
CA ARG A 314 -51.84 -22.53 28.86
C ARG A 314 -50.54 -21.92 29.39
N GLY A 315 -49.86 -21.09 28.58
CA GLY A 315 -48.98 -20.04 29.10
C GLY A 315 -48.01 -19.37 28.12
N ALA A 316 -48.32 -18.11 27.79
CA ALA A 316 -47.43 -16.97 27.47
C ALA A 316 -46.62 -16.91 26.15
N SER A 317 -46.89 -15.84 25.40
CA SER A 317 -46.10 -15.28 24.30
C SER A 317 -44.71 -14.83 24.72
N GLY A 318 -43.73 -15.06 23.84
CA GLY A 318 -42.42 -14.40 23.85
C GLY A 318 -41.80 -14.46 22.45
N SER A 319 -41.49 -13.30 21.90
CA SER A 319 -41.05 -13.04 20.53
C SER A 319 -39.71 -13.72 20.19
N GLN A 320 -39.63 -14.41 19.04
CA GLN A 320 -38.38 -14.94 18.49
C GLN A 320 -37.67 -13.84 17.68
N ALA A 321 -36.42 -13.55 18.07
CA ALA A 321 -35.43 -12.90 17.21
C ALA A 321 -34.63 -13.99 16.49
N THR A 322 -34.59 -13.93 15.17
CA THR A 322 -33.81 -14.83 14.30
C THR A 322 -32.33 -14.51 14.43
N MET A 323 -31.54 -15.44 14.97
CA MET A 323 -30.07 -15.37 14.97
C MET A 323 -29.54 -16.40 13.98
N THR A 324 -28.91 -15.92 12.91
CA THR A 324 -28.20 -16.74 11.92
C THR A 324 -26.87 -17.20 12.54
N THR A 325 -26.81 -18.47 12.93
CA THR A 325 -25.66 -19.02 13.66
C THR A 325 -24.52 -19.36 12.70
N SER A 326 -23.46 -18.56 12.72
CA SER A 326 -22.13 -18.91 12.22
C SER A 326 -21.54 -20.05 13.07
N TYR A 327 -20.78 -20.97 12.47
CA TYR A 327 -20.35 -22.30 12.95
C TYR A 327 -19.40 -22.33 14.17
N ALA A 328 -19.51 -21.39 15.11
CA ALA A 328 -18.63 -21.28 16.27
C ALA A 328 -19.13 -21.93 17.57
N THR A 329 -20.17 -22.78 17.56
CA THR A 329 -20.70 -23.40 18.78
C THR A 329 -20.98 -24.89 18.64
N ALA A 330 -19.91 -25.70 18.65
CA ALA A 330 -20.00 -27.14 18.91
C ALA A 330 -18.74 -27.65 19.61
N ALA A 331 -18.45 -27.13 20.81
CA ALA A 331 -17.52 -27.75 21.76
C ALA A 331 -17.73 -27.21 23.18
N THR A 332 -18.86 -27.55 23.80
CA THR A 332 -18.98 -27.47 25.27
C THR A 332 -19.65 -28.73 25.77
N LEU A 333 -18.85 -29.74 26.11
CA LEU A 333 -19.25 -30.77 27.06
C LEU A 333 -18.29 -30.71 28.25
N ALA A 334 -18.87 -30.37 29.38
CA ALA A 334 -18.26 -30.31 30.69
C ALA A 334 -17.79 -31.71 31.13
N VAL A 335 -16.62 -31.78 31.77
CA VAL A 335 -16.18 -32.93 32.57
C VAL A 335 -16.32 -32.53 34.04
N PRO A 336 -16.89 -33.39 34.91
CA PRO A 336 -17.08 -33.04 36.32
C PRO A 336 -15.80 -33.18 37.14
N LEU A 337 -15.70 -32.34 38.15
CA LEU A 337 -14.66 -32.22 39.17
C LEU A 337 -14.68 -33.41 40.15
N VAL A 338 -13.52 -34.02 40.41
CA VAL A 338 -13.26 -34.80 41.63
C VAL A 338 -11.91 -34.38 42.22
N THR A 339 -11.95 -34.01 43.50
CA THR A 339 -10.85 -33.57 44.36
C THR A 339 -10.17 -34.77 45.03
N THR A 340 -8.83 -34.86 45.02
CA THR A 340 -8.02 -35.38 46.16
C THR A 340 -6.55 -34.96 46.10
N GLN A 341 -6.15 -34.22 47.15
CA GLN A 341 -4.87 -34.09 47.88
C GLN A 341 -3.50 -34.62 47.36
N ASN A 342 -2.51 -33.73 47.49
CA ASN A 342 -1.12 -33.87 47.97
C ASN A 342 -0.21 -35.05 47.53
N ARG A 343 0.86 -34.74 46.78
CA ARG A 343 2.28 -34.82 47.26
C ARG A 343 3.26 -34.29 46.20
N SER A 344 4.37 -33.77 46.69
CA SER A 344 5.48 -33.06 46.03
C SER A 344 6.16 -33.82 44.89
N PRO A 345 6.98 -33.10 44.08
CA PRO A 345 8.41 -33.41 44.13
C PRO A 345 9.34 -32.18 44.06
N SER A 346 10.57 -32.36 44.56
CA SER A 346 11.80 -31.65 44.22
C SER A 346 12.86 -32.73 43.94
N PRO A 347 14.07 -32.46 43.38
CA PRO A 347 14.75 -31.18 43.07
C PRO A 347 15.26 -31.14 41.61
N GLY A 348 15.90 -30.12 41.03
CA GLY A 348 16.35 -28.80 41.44
C GLY A 348 17.23 -28.25 40.30
N HIS A 349 17.14 -26.96 39.98
CA HIS A 349 18.28 -26.23 39.42
C HIS A 349 18.12 -24.73 39.71
N THR A 350 19.20 -24.20 40.24
CA THR A 350 19.40 -22.86 40.80
C THR A 350 19.16 -21.73 39.80
N ARG A 351 18.28 -20.79 40.19
CA ARG A 351 18.13 -19.47 39.57
C ARG A 351 19.18 -18.52 40.17
N ARG A 352 19.98 -17.86 39.33
CA ARG A 352 20.59 -16.56 39.69
C ARG A 352 19.60 -15.45 39.37
N ALA A 353 19.41 -14.56 40.34
CA ALA A 353 18.48 -13.44 40.31
C ALA A 353 19.19 -12.11 39.95
N SER A 354 18.49 -11.25 39.21
CA SER A 354 18.58 -9.78 39.17
C SER A 354 17.72 -9.31 37.99
N ARG A 355 16.89 -8.27 38.02
CA ARG A 355 16.71 -7.15 38.94
C ARG A 355 15.31 -6.58 38.71
N ASP A 356 14.68 -6.21 39.82
CA ASP A 356 14.02 -4.93 40.09
C ASP A 356 13.10 -4.26 39.06
N ALA A 357 11.88 -3.99 39.52
CA ALA A 357 10.86 -3.21 38.86
C ALA A 357 10.61 -1.90 39.61
N GLY A 358 10.47 -0.80 38.86
CA GLY A 358 9.66 0.36 39.24
C GLY A 358 10.43 1.65 39.54
N ARG A 359 10.26 2.68 38.70
CA ARG A 359 9.30 3.79 38.89
C ARG A 359 9.55 4.95 37.90
N SER A 360 8.45 5.46 37.35
CA SER A 360 8.16 6.85 36.92
C SER A 360 9.31 7.79 36.50
N GLY A 361 9.28 8.24 35.23
CA GLY A 361 9.98 9.45 34.80
C GLY A 361 9.68 9.81 33.34
N GLN A 362 9.06 10.97 33.11
CA GLN A 362 8.89 11.61 31.80
C GLN A 362 10.22 11.65 31.02
N ARG A 363 10.25 11.12 29.79
CA ARG A 363 11.39 11.30 28.88
C ARG A 363 11.24 12.60 28.10
N ARG A 364 12.08 13.57 28.45
CA ARG A 364 12.45 14.71 27.60
C ARG A 364 13.20 14.18 26.37
N ILE A 365 12.83 14.64 25.18
CA ILE A 365 13.54 14.38 23.92
C ILE A 365 14.82 15.23 23.93
N ASP A 366 15.97 14.58 23.76
CA ASP A 366 17.29 15.23 23.66
C ASP A 366 17.63 15.47 22.17
N PRO A 367 17.71 16.72 21.71
CA PRO A 367 17.96 17.06 20.30
C PRO A 367 19.40 16.78 19.82
N SER A 368 20.30 16.33 20.70
CA SER A 368 21.70 16.04 20.35
C SER A 368 21.93 14.69 19.64
N LYS A 369 20.92 13.81 19.58
CA LYS A 369 21.03 12.48 18.93
C LYS A 369 20.65 12.42 17.45
N VAL A 370 20.15 13.50 16.85
CA VAL A 370 19.75 13.53 15.43
C VAL A 370 20.95 13.60 14.48
N GLY A 371 22.10 14.10 14.95
CA GLY A 371 23.32 14.24 14.14
C GLY A 371 24.08 12.93 13.89
N GLN A 372 24.04 11.98 14.84
CA GLN A 372 24.79 10.72 14.70
C GLN A 372 24.14 9.73 13.72
N THR A 373 22.81 9.72 13.64
CA THR A 373 22.08 8.83 12.71
C THR A 373 22.28 9.24 11.26
N ARG A 374 22.43 10.54 10.99
CA ARG A 374 22.69 11.08 9.64
C ARG A 374 24.06 10.68 9.10
N ASN A 375 25.08 10.66 9.96
CA ASN A 375 26.43 10.23 9.57
C ASN A 375 26.51 8.72 9.30
N HIS A 376 25.72 7.91 10.02
CA HIS A 376 25.68 6.47 9.80
C HIS A 376 24.97 6.10 8.48
N ILE A 377 23.88 6.81 8.14
CA ILE A 377 23.18 6.64 6.86
C ILE A 377 24.07 7.06 5.68
N ASN A 378 24.82 8.15 5.81
CA ASN A 378 25.74 8.60 4.77
C ASN A 378 26.91 7.63 4.55
N GLN A 379 27.44 7.02 5.62
CA GLN A 379 28.48 5.98 5.46
C GLN A 379 27.93 4.71 4.78
N LEU A 380 26.70 4.30 5.09
CA LEU A 380 26.08 3.13 4.47
C LEU A 380 25.85 3.36 2.97
N LEU A 381 25.42 4.57 2.59
CA LEU A 381 25.19 4.95 1.19
C LEU A 381 26.50 4.93 0.37
N ILE A 382 27.59 5.46 0.93
CA ILE A 382 28.91 5.47 0.28
C ILE A 382 29.46 4.04 0.11
N HIS A 383 29.26 3.17 1.10
CA HIS A 383 29.70 1.77 1.01
C HIS A 383 28.90 0.98 -0.04
N THR A 384 27.61 1.29 -0.19
CA THR A 384 26.73 0.62 -1.17
C THR A 384 27.04 1.09 -2.59
N LEU A 385 27.39 2.36 -2.77
CA LEU A 385 27.80 2.91 -4.06
C LEU A 385 29.17 2.40 -4.53
N ARG A 386 30.11 2.11 -3.61
CA ARG A 386 31.40 1.49 -3.96
C ARG A 386 31.26 0.04 -4.39
N PHE A 387 30.35 -0.72 -3.78
CA PHE A 387 30.13 -2.13 -4.11
C PHE A 387 29.43 -2.34 -5.47
N LEU A 388 28.81 -1.30 -6.03
CA LEU A 388 28.16 -1.36 -7.35
C LEU A 388 29.06 -0.84 -8.49
N ALA A 389 30.29 -0.40 -8.17
CA ALA A 389 31.27 0.13 -9.12
C ALA A 389 32.48 -0.79 -9.33
N GLU A 390 32.53 -1.93 -8.63
CA GLU A 390 33.40 -3.08 -8.88
C GLU A 390 32.58 -4.19 -9.55
#